data_AF-F0GGP3-F1
#
_entry.id   AF-F0GGP3-F1
#
_cell.length_a   1.000
_cell.length_b   1.000
_cell.length_c   1.000
_cell.angle_alpha   90.00
_cell.angle_beta   90.00
_cell.angle_gamma   90.00
#
_symmetry.space_group_name_H-M   'P 1'
#
loop_
_entity.id
_entity.type
_entity.pdbx_description
1 polymer ?
#
loop_
_entity_poly.entity_id
_entity_poly.type
_entity_poly.pdbx_seq_one_letter_code
_entity_poly.pdbx_strand_id
1 'polypeptide(L)'
;MKTVPPRQLHLNVNILHSGFVPSAWRVPDADPRAFVDVAHYVRVARIAEAAAFDAVFLADNASIADQIDLRPITALEPTVLLACIAAATTHIGLIGTASTSYNEPYNLARRFASLDHVSGGRAGWNIVTTADLGSARNFGRDAVPDHAQRYERAAEFTEVVKALWNSWEDDAFIGDQAAGRFVDPDKVHRIDHRGAHFDVAGPLNLPRSAQGHPVLVQAGGSSDGRELAARHAEAVFSASQSFDEALAYARQLKARAAALGRGDDALRVLPGLTTIIGATEADAIRRRDELVDLIPWRYSVNRLAGTLGIAAERLAL
;
A
#
# COMPACT_ATOMS: atom_id res chain seq x y z
N MET A 1 -15.57 36.65 -5.89
CA MET A 1 -14.80 35.51 -6.41
C MET A 1 -14.37 34.65 -5.23
N LYS A 2 -14.80 33.38 -5.16
CA LYS A 2 -14.26 32.46 -4.14
C LYS A 2 -12.81 32.18 -4.51
N THR A 3 -11.88 32.56 -3.65
CA THR A 3 -10.46 32.24 -3.80
C THR A 3 -10.30 30.73 -3.71
N VAL A 4 -9.80 30.11 -4.78
CA VAL A 4 -9.44 28.69 -4.74
C VAL A 4 -8.25 28.56 -3.78
N PRO A 5 -8.33 27.75 -2.71
CA PRO A 5 -7.22 27.59 -1.80
C PRO A 5 -5.97 27.07 -2.54
N PRO A 6 -4.76 27.46 -2.11
CA PRO A 6 -3.54 26.99 -2.73
C PRO A 6 -3.46 25.47 -2.65
N ARG A 7 -2.94 24.84 -3.71
CA ARG A 7 -2.73 23.38 -3.75
C ARG A 7 -1.76 22.97 -2.64
N GLN A 8 -2.15 21.97 -1.87
CA GLN A 8 -1.28 21.36 -0.85
C GLN A 8 -0.63 20.08 -1.38
N LEU A 9 0.55 19.75 -0.84
CA LEU A 9 1.21 18.48 -1.09
C LEU A 9 0.66 17.46 -0.09
N HIS A 10 0.38 16.24 -0.58
CA HIS A 10 0.15 15.11 0.31
C HIS A 10 1.49 14.48 0.68
N LEU A 11 1.75 14.34 1.98
CA LEU A 11 2.97 13.75 2.52
C LEU A 11 2.63 12.47 3.27
N ASN A 12 3.17 11.37 2.77
CA ASN A 12 3.00 10.05 3.36
C ASN A 12 4.34 9.50 3.87
N VAL A 13 4.31 8.72 4.94
CA VAL A 13 5.49 8.01 5.46
C VAL A 13 5.44 6.54 5.05
N ASN A 14 6.37 6.10 4.21
CA ASN A 14 6.61 4.67 3.98
C ASN A 14 7.49 4.11 5.10
N ILE A 15 6.93 3.30 5.99
CA ILE A 15 7.66 2.81 7.17
C ILE A 15 8.48 1.56 6.81
N LEU A 16 9.78 1.76 6.55
CA LEU A 16 10.72 0.70 6.12
C LEU A 16 11.58 0.16 7.27
N HIS A 17 10.98 -0.24 8.40
CA HIS A 17 11.70 -0.68 9.60
C HIS A 17 12.75 0.36 10.06
N SER A 18 14.02 0.18 9.68
CA SER A 18 15.17 1.02 10.02
C SER A 18 15.37 2.19 9.04
N GLY A 19 14.60 2.26 7.96
CA GLY A 19 14.66 3.32 6.96
C GLY A 19 15.03 2.83 5.56
N PHE A 20 15.24 3.78 4.65
CA PHE A 20 15.50 3.46 3.24
C PHE A 20 16.87 2.79 3.02
N VAL A 21 17.91 3.25 3.73
CA VAL A 21 19.26 2.69 3.63
C VAL A 21 19.29 1.30 4.29
N PRO A 22 19.74 0.24 3.59
CA PRO A 22 19.72 -1.15 4.09
C PRO A 22 20.35 -1.34 5.48
N SER A 23 21.44 -0.62 5.73
CA SER A 23 22.25 -0.69 6.94
C SER A 23 21.83 0.29 8.04
N ALA A 24 20.72 1.01 7.87
CA ALA A 24 20.32 2.04 8.83
C ALA A 24 20.07 1.50 10.24
N TRP A 25 19.85 0.20 10.42
CA TRP A 25 19.78 -0.43 11.74
C TRP A 25 21.12 -0.48 12.49
N ARG A 26 22.24 -0.20 11.81
CA ARG A 26 23.60 -0.19 12.37
C ARG A 26 24.02 1.16 12.95
N VAL A 27 23.19 2.20 12.85
CA VAL A 27 23.51 3.50 13.48
C VAL A 27 23.52 3.33 15.01
N PRO A 28 24.37 4.06 15.76
CA PRO A 28 24.59 3.80 17.20
C PRO A 28 23.33 3.73 18.08
N ASP A 29 22.30 4.51 17.75
CA ASP A 29 21.06 4.61 18.54
C ASP A 29 19.86 3.84 17.93
N ALA A 30 20.07 3.06 16.86
CA ALA A 30 19.01 2.24 16.29
C ALA A 30 18.78 0.97 17.11
N ASP A 31 17.52 0.56 17.24
CA ASP A 31 17.15 -0.75 17.78
C ASP A 31 17.08 -1.78 16.64
N PRO A 32 17.95 -2.79 16.60
CA PRO A 32 17.89 -3.85 15.59
C PRO A 32 16.61 -4.70 15.66
N ARG A 33 15.88 -4.68 16.78
CA ARG A 33 14.59 -5.39 16.93
C ARG A 33 13.39 -4.59 16.41
N ALA A 34 13.59 -3.37 15.93
CA ALA A 34 12.49 -2.52 15.46
C ALA A 34 11.66 -3.16 14.32
N PHE A 35 12.17 -4.17 13.62
CA PHE A 35 11.49 -4.80 12.47
C PHE A 35 10.30 -5.65 12.87
N VAL A 36 10.26 -6.05 14.15
CA VAL A 36 9.17 -6.80 14.77
C VAL A 36 8.60 -6.11 16.01
N ASP A 37 9.14 -4.96 16.41
CA ASP A 37 8.58 -4.14 17.50
C ASP A 37 7.38 -3.33 17.01
N VAL A 38 6.16 -3.77 17.33
CA VAL A 38 4.93 -3.02 17.04
C VAL A 38 4.97 -1.59 17.59
N ALA A 39 5.59 -1.38 18.76
CA ALA A 39 5.66 -0.06 19.36
C ALA A 39 6.52 0.91 18.54
N HIS A 40 7.50 0.42 17.77
CA HIS A 40 8.27 1.23 16.82
C HIS A 40 7.38 1.86 15.76
N TYR A 41 6.55 1.05 15.09
CA TYR A 41 5.64 1.52 14.06
C TYR A 41 4.59 2.50 14.61
N VAL A 42 4.07 2.24 15.81
CA VAL A 42 3.16 3.17 16.51
C VAL A 42 3.83 4.50 16.81
N ARG A 43 5.10 4.49 17.29
CA ARG A 43 5.87 5.72 17.53
C ARG A 43 6.06 6.52 16.24
N VAL A 44 6.44 5.87 15.15
CA VAL A 44 6.61 6.53 13.83
C VAL A 44 5.30 7.16 13.36
N ALA A 45 4.19 6.45 13.46
CA ALA A 45 2.88 6.97 13.05
C ALA A 45 2.43 8.18 13.88
N ARG A 46 2.67 8.18 15.20
CA ARG A 46 2.37 9.33 16.08
C ARG A 46 3.20 10.56 15.74
N ILE A 47 4.49 10.37 15.43
CA ILE A 47 5.37 11.46 15.00
C ILE A 47 4.86 12.05 13.67
N ALA A 48 4.53 11.19 12.70
CA ALA A 48 3.99 11.60 11.42
C ALA A 48 2.66 12.37 11.57
N GLU A 49 1.75 11.87 12.42
CA GLU A 49 0.47 12.52 12.71
C GLU A 49 0.66 13.90 13.36
N ALA A 50 1.53 14.01 14.37
CA ALA A 50 1.85 15.28 15.02
C ALA A 50 2.49 16.30 14.05
N ALA A 51 3.15 15.81 13.00
CA ALA A 51 3.73 16.61 11.93
C ALA A 51 2.75 16.86 10.75
N ALA A 52 1.47 16.50 10.90
CA ALA A 52 0.41 16.66 9.89
C ALA A 52 0.65 15.94 8.55
N PHE A 53 1.34 14.79 8.58
CA PHE A 53 1.38 13.88 7.42
C PHE A 53 0.01 13.25 7.18
N ASP A 54 -0.33 13.02 5.91
CA ASP A 54 -1.64 12.51 5.50
C ASP A 54 -1.80 11.02 5.83
N ALA A 55 -0.75 10.20 5.64
CA ALA A 55 -0.84 8.76 5.87
C ALA A 55 0.50 8.09 6.20
N VAL A 56 0.41 6.94 6.87
CA VAL A 56 1.47 5.93 6.86
C VAL A 56 1.18 4.87 5.80
N PHE A 57 2.23 4.36 5.18
CA PHE A 57 2.19 3.34 4.15
C PHE A 57 3.07 2.16 4.56
N LEU A 58 2.50 0.96 4.52
CA LEU A 58 3.22 -0.29 4.74
C LEU A 58 3.26 -1.12 3.45
N ALA A 59 4.45 -1.21 2.85
CA ALA A 59 4.73 -2.17 1.79
C ALA A 59 4.70 -3.61 2.32
N ASP A 60 4.47 -4.60 1.46
CA ASP A 60 4.42 -6.00 1.86
C ASP A 60 4.92 -6.96 0.79
N ASN A 61 5.49 -8.07 1.29
CA ASN A 61 5.93 -9.22 0.52
C ASN A 61 5.65 -10.48 1.35
N ALA A 62 4.96 -11.46 0.75
CA ALA A 62 4.68 -12.73 1.41
C ALA A 62 5.84 -13.74 1.32
N SER A 63 7.06 -13.21 1.21
CA SER A 63 8.32 -13.93 1.12
C SER A 63 9.46 -13.03 1.61
N ILE A 64 10.63 -13.63 1.85
CA ILE A 64 11.84 -12.85 2.13
C ILE A 64 12.21 -12.06 0.87
N ALA A 65 12.04 -10.74 0.91
CA ALA A 65 12.17 -9.86 -0.25
C ALA A 65 13.60 -9.33 -0.49
N ASP A 66 14.49 -9.44 0.49
CA ASP A 66 15.87 -8.94 0.42
C ASP A 66 16.81 -9.91 1.18
N GLN A 67 18.09 -9.56 1.30
CA GLN A 67 19.10 -10.32 2.05
C GLN A 67 18.74 -10.32 3.54
N ILE A 68 18.05 -11.38 4.00
CA ILE A 68 17.44 -11.47 5.35
C ILE A 68 18.41 -11.23 6.50
N ASP A 69 19.68 -11.61 6.32
CA ASP A 69 20.75 -11.42 7.30
C ASP A 69 21.22 -9.97 7.42
N LEU A 70 20.82 -9.10 6.48
CA LEU A 70 21.21 -7.69 6.41
C LEU A 70 20.04 -6.72 6.40
N ARG A 71 18.87 -7.13 5.87
CA ARG A 71 17.69 -6.28 5.69
C ARG A 71 16.38 -7.09 5.83
N PRO A 72 15.90 -7.32 7.07
CA PRO A 72 14.64 -8.02 7.33
C PRO A 72 13.43 -7.09 7.22
N ILE A 73 13.18 -6.52 6.03
CA ILE A 73 11.99 -5.67 5.79
C ILE A 73 10.72 -6.52 5.65
N THR A 74 9.56 -5.85 5.76
CA THR A 74 8.22 -6.43 5.55
C THR A 74 7.95 -7.70 6.37
N ALA A 75 8.45 -7.74 7.61
CA ALA A 75 8.34 -8.93 8.47
C ALA A 75 6.96 -9.10 9.12
N LEU A 76 6.31 -8.00 9.52
CA LEU A 76 4.98 -8.00 10.12
C LEU A 76 3.89 -7.77 9.06
N GLU A 77 2.78 -8.50 9.18
CA GLU A 77 1.64 -8.35 8.27
C GLU A 77 1.00 -6.95 8.41
N PRO A 78 0.81 -6.21 7.31
CA PRO A 78 0.43 -4.79 7.38
C PRO A 78 -0.89 -4.50 8.10
N THR A 79 -1.93 -5.30 7.90
CA THR A 79 -3.26 -4.98 8.44
C THR A 79 -3.33 -5.17 9.96
N VAL A 80 -2.61 -6.17 10.48
CA VAL A 80 -2.44 -6.36 11.93
C VAL A 80 -1.73 -5.15 12.52
N LEU A 81 -0.64 -4.70 11.88
CA LEU A 81 0.12 -3.55 12.35
C LEU A 81 -0.66 -2.24 12.26
N LEU A 82 -1.41 -2.04 11.17
CA LEU A 82 -2.26 -0.86 10.99
C LEU A 82 -3.41 -0.81 11.99
N ALA A 83 -3.95 -1.95 12.42
CA ALA A 83 -4.95 -1.98 13.50
C ALA A 83 -4.37 -1.49 14.84
N CYS A 84 -3.11 -1.84 15.14
CA CYS A 84 -2.41 -1.30 16.32
C CYS A 84 -2.17 0.22 16.19
N ILE A 85 -1.80 0.71 15.00
CA ILE A 85 -1.63 2.14 14.74
C ILE A 85 -2.97 2.89 14.83
N ALA A 86 -4.03 2.31 14.28
CA ALA A 86 -5.38 2.87 14.30
C ALA A 86 -5.83 3.18 15.73
N ALA A 87 -5.62 2.24 16.66
CA ALA A 87 -5.97 2.41 18.07
C ALA A 87 -5.12 3.48 18.80
N ALA A 88 -3.99 3.89 18.22
CA ALA A 88 -3.01 4.78 18.84
C ALA A 88 -2.92 6.18 18.21
N THR A 89 -3.73 6.46 17.19
CA THR A 89 -3.74 7.68 16.36
C THR A 89 -5.17 8.08 15.99
N THR A 90 -5.42 9.33 15.58
CA THR A 90 -6.78 9.87 15.37
C THR A 90 -7.07 10.41 13.96
N HIS A 91 -6.05 10.82 13.21
CA HIS A 91 -6.16 11.54 11.94
C HIS A 91 -5.37 10.88 10.81
N ILE A 92 -4.21 10.29 11.09
CA ILE A 92 -3.32 9.78 10.04
C ILE A 92 -3.96 8.61 9.27
N GLY A 93 -3.91 8.67 7.94
CA GLY A 93 -4.35 7.60 7.05
C GLY A 93 -3.51 6.33 7.19
N LEU A 94 -4.13 5.17 6.94
CA LEU A 94 -3.56 3.86 7.22
C LEU A 94 -3.55 3.01 5.95
N ILE A 95 -2.47 3.10 5.16
CA ILE A 95 -2.38 2.43 3.85
C ILE A 95 -1.60 1.12 3.98
N GLY A 96 -2.28 0.00 3.77
CA GLY A 96 -1.69 -1.34 3.79
C GLY A 96 -1.61 -1.96 2.41
N THR A 97 -0.46 -2.55 2.08
CA THR A 97 -0.33 -3.38 0.88
C THR A 97 -0.96 -4.74 1.12
N ALA A 98 -1.78 -5.20 0.17
CA ALA A 98 -2.26 -6.56 0.15
C ALA A 98 -2.41 -7.06 -1.29
N SER A 99 -1.89 -8.24 -1.55
CA SER A 99 -1.85 -8.83 -2.88
C SER A 99 -3.21 -9.36 -3.29
N THR A 100 -3.62 -9.08 -4.53
CA THR A 100 -4.76 -9.81 -5.12
C THR A 100 -4.37 -11.27 -5.33
N SER A 101 -3.13 -11.57 -5.77
CA SER A 101 -2.71 -12.89 -6.27
C SER A 101 -2.87 -14.07 -5.31
N TYR A 102 -2.75 -13.81 -4.00
CA TYR A 102 -2.72 -14.84 -2.96
C TYR A 102 -3.75 -14.63 -1.84
N ASN A 103 -4.72 -13.75 -2.06
CA ASN A 103 -5.88 -13.60 -1.19
C ASN A 103 -7.15 -14.04 -1.93
N GLU A 104 -8.18 -14.32 -1.13
CA GLU A 104 -9.56 -14.40 -1.59
C GLU A 104 -10.26 -13.04 -1.39
N PRO A 105 -11.08 -12.57 -2.35
CA PRO A 105 -11.63 -11.22 -2.32
C PRO A 105 -12.55 -11.00 -1.12
N TYR A 106 -13.34 -12.01 -0.72
CA TYR A 106 -14.22 -11.91 0.45
C TYR A 106 -13.45 -11.68 1.75
N ASN A 107 -12.35 -12.42 1.95
CA ASN A 107 -11.50 -12.29 3.14
C ASN A 107 -10.81 -10.92 3.20
N LEU A 108 -10.30 -10.44 2.05
CA LEU A 108 -9.64 -9.13 1.98
C LEU A 108 -10.65 -7.99 2.18
N ALA A 109 -11.82 -8.05 1.53
CA ALA A 109 -12.89 -7.06 1.68
C ALA A 109 -13.29 -6.91 3.15
N ARG A 110 -13.52 -8.03 3.85
CA ARG A 110 -13.85 -8.01 5.28
C ARG A 110 -12.72 -7.43 6.14
N ARG A 111 -11.46 -7.81 5.86
CA ARG A 111 -10.28 -7.35 6.62
C ARG A 111 -10.11 -5.84 6.53
N PHE A 112 -10.14 -5.28 5.31
CA PHE A 112 -9.98 -3.84 5.12
C PHE A 112 -11.21 -3.05 5.57
N ALA A 113 -12.43 -3.55 5.39
CA ALA A 113 -13.61 -2.91 5.95
C ALA A 113 -13.56 -2.89 7.50
N SER A 114 -13.06 -3.95 8.12
CA SER A 114 -12.87 -4.00 9.58
C SER A 114 -11.82 -2.98 10.05
N LEU A 115 -10.66 -2.93 9.38
CA LEU A 115 -9.64 -1.90 9.65
C LEU A 115 -10.23 -0.50 9.51
N ASP A 116 -11.12 -0.33 8.53
CA ASP A 116 -11.75 0.94 8.27
C ASP A 116 -12.66 1.41 9.40
N HIS A 117 -13.54 0.53 9.89
CA HIS A 117 -14.35 0.79 11.08
C HIS A 117 -13.49 1.04 12.32
N VAL A 118 -12.45 0.23 12.54
CA VAL A 118 -11.52 0.39 13.69
C VAL A 118 -10.80 1.73 13.63
N SER A 119 -10.47 2.20 12.44
CA SER A 119 -9.76 3.47 12.24
C SER A 119 -10.68 4.69 12.19
N GLY A 120 -11.99 4.50 12.09
CA GLY A 120 -12.95 5.60 11.91
C GLY A 120 -12.93 6.20 10.50
N GLY A 121 -12.71 5.38 9.47
CA GLY A 121 -12.74 5.85 8.08
C GLY A 121 -11.39 6.30 7.52
N ARG A 122 -10.27 5.74 8.00
CA ARG A 122 -8.90 6.15 7.61
C ARG A 122 -8.13 5.07 6.84
N ALA A 123 -8.75 3.93 6.55
CA ALA A 123 -8.05 2.82 5.91
C ALA A 123 -7.83 3.07 4.40
N GLY A 124 -6.70 2.59 3.89
CA GLY A 124 -6.42 2.51 2.46
C GLY A 124 -5.81 1.16 2.10
N TRP A 125 -6.14 0.66 0.91
CA TRP A 125 -5.62 -0.59 0.36
C TRP A 125 -4.74 -0.33 -0.86
N ASN A 126 -3.45 -0.66 -0.74
CA ASN A 126 -2.55 -0.70 -1.89
C ASN A 126 -2.66 -2.05 -2.62
N ILE A 127 -3.24 -2.00 -3.81
CA ILE A 127 -3.54 -3.14 -4.69
C ILE A 127 -2.26 -3.54 -5.43
N VAL A 128 -1.78 -4.76 -5.20
CA VAL A 128 -0.59 -5.29 -5.87
C VAL A 128 -0.83 -6.66 -6.49
N THR A 129 -0.14 -6.92 -7.61
CA THR A 129 -0.03 -8.24 -8.23
C THR A 129 1.35 -8.81 -7.92
N THR A 130 1.41 -9.79 -7.01
CA THR A 130 2.70 -10.33 -6.56
C THR A 130 3.35 -11.15 -7.67
N ALA A 131 4.62 -10.84 -7.95
CA ALA A 131 5.34 -11.35 -9.12
C ALA A 131 6.62 -12.14 -8.78
N ASP A 132 6.92 -12.36 -7.49
CA ASP A 132 8.11 -13.07 -7.07
C ASP A 132 7.85 -14.57 -6.84
N LEU A 133 8.85 -15.39 -7.15
CA LEU A 133 8.79 -16.84 -7.05
C LEU A 133 8.73 -17.33 -5.60
N GLY A 134 9.35 -16.60 -4.66
CA GLY A 134 9.33 -16.95 -3.24
C GLY A 134 7.91 -16.96 -2.69
N SER A 135 7.13 -15.92 -2.99
CA SER A 135 5.72 -15.82 -2.63
C SER A 135 4.92 -16.93 -3.29
N ALA A 136 5.11 -17.17 -4.60
CA ALA A 136 4.40 -18.24 -5.31
C ALA A 136 4.55 -19.60 -4.61
N ARG A 137 5.78 -19.96 -4.23
CA ARG A 137 6.09 -21.21 -3.54
C ARG A 137 5.47 -21.29 -2.15
N ASN A 138 5.44 -20.18 -1.40
CA ASN A 138 4.78 -20.12 -0.08
C ASN A 138 3.26 -20.33 -0.18
N PHE A 139 2.65 -20.06 -1.34
CA PHE A 139 1.23 -20.32 -1.62
C PHE A 139 1.01 -21.57 -2.49
N GLY A 140 1.97 -22.51 -2.47
CA GLY A 140 1.82 -23.83 -3.10
C GLY A 140 1.87 -23.82 -4.63
N ARG A 141 2.51 -22.82 -5.24
CA ARG A 141 2.69 -22.74 -6.70
C ARG A 141 4.16 -22.87 -7.08
N ASP A 142 4.44 -23.71 -8.08
CA ASP A 142 5.81 -23.92 -8.57
C ASP A 142 6.34 -22.75 -9.42
N ALA A 143 5.42 -21.95 -9.97
CA ALA A 143 5.73 -20.81 -10.82
C ALA A 143 4.84 -19.60 -10.50
N VAL A 144 5.34 -18.42 -10.84
CA VAL A 144 4.57 -17.18 -10.80
C VAL A 144 3.61 -17.17 -12.00
N PRO A 145 2.31 -16.91 -11.83
CA PRO A 145 1.39 -16.77 -12.96
C PRO A 145 1.83 -15.66 -13.91
N ASP A 146 1.46 -15.79 -15.18
CA ASP A 146 1.81 -14.84 -16.24
C ASP A 146 1.33 -13.42 -15.92
N HIS A 147 2.06 -12.41 -16.40
CA HIS A 147 1.77 -11.01 -16.12
C HIS A 147 0.32 -10.63 -16.45
N ALA A 148 -0.15 -10.99 -17.65
CA ALA A 148 -1.51 -10.70 -18.10
C ALA A 148 -2.56 -11.35 -17.18
N GLN A 149 -2.43 -12.64 -16.90
CA GLN A 149 -3.34 -13.38 -16.00
C GLN A 149 -3.40 -12.77 -14.59
N ARG A 150 -2.26 -12.30 -14.07
CA ARG A 150 -2.25 -11.61 -12.76
C ARG A 150 -3.08 -10.34 -12.78
N TYR A 151 -3.03 -9.57 -13.87
CA TYR A 151 -3.78 -8.31 -14.00
C TYR A 151 -5.26 -8.53 -14.34
N GLU A 152 -5.60 -9.52 -15.16
CA GLU A 152 -6.99 -9.97 -15.38
C GLU A 152 -7.64 -10.35 -14.05
N ARG A 153 -6.97 -11.21 -13.27
CA ARG A 153 -7.43 -11.59 -11.94
C ARG A 153 -7.51 -10.40 -10.99
N ALA A 154 -6.56 -9.46 -11.03
CA ALA A 154 -6.57 -8.29 -10.16
C ALA A 154 -7.72 -7.32 -10.47
N ALA A 155 -8.07 -7.15 -11.74
CA ALA A 155 -9.21 -6.34 -12.15
C ALA A 155 -10.52 -6.93 -11.61
N GLU A 156 -10.76 -8.23 -11.86
CA GLU A 156 -11.95 -8.92 -11.34
C GLU A 156 -11.99 -8.89 -9.80
N PHE A 157 -10.87 -9.17 -9.15
CA PHE A 157 -10.75 -9.15 -7.68
C PHE A 157 -11.13 -7.79 -7.10
N THR A 158 -10.65 -6.70 -7.72
CA THR A 158 -10.90 -5.32 -7.25
C THR A 158 -12.38 -4.97 -7.37
N GLU A 159 -13.05 -5.38 -8.45
CA GLU A 159 -14.49 -5.16 -8.61
C GLU A 159 -15.31 -5.97 -7.60
N VAL A 160 -14.96 -7.23 -7.34
CA VAL A 160 -15.63 -8.05 -6.31
C VAL A 160 -15.49 -7.41 -4.93
N VAL A 161 -14.30 -6.95 -4.56
CA VAL A 161 -14.07 -6.28 -3.26
C VAL A 161 -14.91 -5.01 -3.14
N LYS A 162 -14.94 -4.16 -4.18
CA LYS A 162 -15.78 -2.95 -4.18
C LYS A 162 -17.26 -3.29 -4.11
N ALA A 163 -17.73 -4.29 -4.85
CA ALA A 163 -19.11 -4.74 -4.79
C ALA A 163 -19.49 -5.21 -3.38
N LEU A 164 -18.60 -5.95 -2.71
CA LEU A 164 -18.79 -6.38 -1.32
C LEU A 164 -18.89 -5.19 -0.35
N TRP A 165 -18.03 -4.18 -0.47
CA TRP A 165 -18.16 -2.97 0.35
C TRP A 165 -19.44 -2.18 0.06
N ASN A 166 -19.93 -2.23 -1.18
CA ASN A 166 -21.18 -1.59 -1.60
C ASN A 166 -22.42 -2.49 -1.40
N SER A 167 -22.29 -3.63 -0.73
CA SER A 167 -23.40 -4.58 -0.55
C SER A 167 -24.39 -4.17 0.56
N TRP A 168 -24.15 -3.04 1.21
CA TRP A 168 -25.01 -2.41 2.22
C TRP A 168 -25.29 -0.98 1.78
N GLU A 169 -26.52 -0.49 1.94
CA GLU A 169 -26.81 0.94 1.79
C GLU A 169 -26.40 1.73 3.05
N ASP A 170 -26.15 3.03 2.90
CA ASP A 170 -25.61 3.88 3.98
C ASP A 170 -26.55 3.95 5.21
N ASP A 171 -27.86 3.83 5.01
CA ASP A 171 -28.89 3.91 6.04
C ASP A 171 -29.58 2.55 6.33
N ALA A 172 -28.83 1.45 6.14
CA ALA A 172 -29.27 0.09 6.47
C ALA A 172 -29.38 -0.17 7.98
N PHE A 173 -28.62 0.55 8.82
CA PHE A 173 -28.72 0.42 10.27
C PHE A 173 -29.93 1.19 10.81
N ILE A 174 -30.81 0.50 11.55
CA ILE A 174 -32.02 1.09 12.14
C ILE A 174 -31.83 1.33 13.64
N GLY A 175 -31.41 0.30 14.38
CA GLY A 175 -31.24 0.38 15.84
C GLY A 175 -32.52 0.62 16.65
N ASP A 176 -33.69 0.22 16.14
CA ASP A 176 -34.98 0.38 16.84
C ASP A 176 -35.14 -0.72 17.91
N GLN A 177 -34.84 -0.34 19.15
CA GLN A 177 -34.92 -1.22 20.31
C GLN A 177 -36.36 -1.59 20.69
N ALA A 178 -37.32 -0.69 20.47
CA ALA A 178 -38.71 -0.92 20.84
C ALA A 178 -39.39 -1.91 19.89
N ALA A 179 -39.12 -1.81 18.59
CA ALA A 179 -39.61 -2.73 17.58
C ALA A 179 -38.74 -3.98 17.38
N GLY A 180 -37.55 -4.04 18.02
CA GLY A 180 -36.60 -5.14 17.85
C GLY A 180 -35.97 -5.22 16.46
N ARG A 181 -35.83 -4.09 15.76
CA ARG A 181 -35.27 -4.01 14.39
C ARG A 181 -33.86 -3.44 14.42
N PHE A 182 -32.87 -4.27 14.12
CA PHE A 182 -31.47 -3.85 14.11
C PHE A 182 -31.05 -3.24 12.76
N VAL A 183 -31.37 -3.92 11.66
CA VAL A 183 -30.99 -3.56 10.29
C VAL A 183 -32.21 -3.72 9.38
N ASP A 184 -32.28 -2.91 8.32
CA ASP A 184 -33.23 -3.06 7.23
C ASP A 184 -32.74 -4.14 6.24
N PRO A 185 -33.38 -5.32 6.16
CA PRO A 185 -32.93 -6.38 5.26
C PRO A 185 -33.08 -6.00 3.77
N ASP A 186 -33.98 -5.08 3.42
CA ASP A 186 -34.18 -4.63 2.04
C ASP A 186 -33.02 -3.74 1.55
N LYS A 187 -32.11 -3.37 2.44
CA LYS A 187 -30.92 -2.52 2.18
C LYS A 187 -29.61 -3.29 2.26
N VAL A 188 -29.67 -4.62 2.33
CA VAL A 188 -28.51 -5.51 2.35
C VAL A 188 -28.61 -6.47 1.17
N HIS A 189 -27.73 -6.24 0.20
CA HIS A 189 -27.84 -6.85 -1.12
C HIS A 189 -26.75 -7.87 -1.35
N ARG A 190 -27.11 -9.03 -1.87
CA ARG A 190 -26.13 -9.97 -2.44
C ARG A 190 -25.45 -9.32 -3.64
N ILE A 191 -24.20 -9.69 -3.89
CA ILE A 191 -23.48 -9.22 -5.09
C ILE A 191 -23.63 -10.19 -6.26
N ASP A 192 -23.90 -11.48 -5.96
CA ASP A 192 -24.10 -12.58 -6.92
C ASP A 192 -23.12 -12.53 -8.13
N HIS A 193 -21.84 -12.24 -7.84
CA HIS A 193 -20.80 -12.10 -8.84
C HIS A 193 -20.40 -13.48 -9.39
N ARG A 194 -20.37 -13.61 -10.72
CA ARG A 194 -19.84 -14.78 -11.42
C ARG A 194 -18.93 -14.33 -12.56
N GLY A 195 -17.63 -14.51 -12.38
CA GLY A 195 -16.61 -14.13 -13.36
C GLY A 195 -15.68 -15.28 -13.71
N ALA A 196 -14.58 -14.95 -14.38
CA ALA A 196 -13.60 -15.94 -14.85
C ALA A 196 -12.75 -16.49 -13.70
N HIS A 197 -12.53 -15.67 -12.66
CA HIS A 197 -11.67 -16.02 -11.54
C HIS A 197 -12.45 -16.26 -10.24
N PHE A 198 -13.63 -15.66 -10.06
CA PHE A 198 -14.38 -15.74 -8.80
C PHE A 198 -15.88 -15.98 -9.01
N ASP A 199 -16.47 -16.74 -8.09
CA ASP A 199 -17.91 -16.88 -7.89
C ASP A 199 -18.20 -16.51 -6.43
N VAL A 200 -18.84 -15.36 -6.20
CA VAL A 200 -19.02 -14.78 -4.86
C VAL A 200 -20.46 -14.33 -4.68
N ALA A 201 -21.14 -14.98 -3.74
CA ALA A 201 -22.50 -14.71 -3.34
C ALA A 201 -22.71 -13.30 -2.72
N GLY A 202 -21.91 -12.95 -1.71
CA GLY A 202 -22.22 -11.83 -0.81
C GLY A 202 -23.52 -12.05 -0.01
N PRO A 203 -24.03 -11.02 0.69
CA PRO A 203 -23.41 -9.71 0.95
C PRO A 203 -22.11 -9.82 1.77
N LEU A 204 -21.38 -8.73 1.93
CA LEU A 204 -20.38 -8.63 3.00
C LEU A 204 -21.10 -8.68 4.37
N ASN A 205 -20.46 -9.28 5.37
CA ASN A 205 -21.04 -9.38 6.72
C ASN A 205 -20.74 -8.16 7.62
N LEU A 206 -20.42 -7.02 7.02
CA LEU A 206 -20.07 -5.78 7.72
C LEU A 206 -20.68 -4.59 6.95
N PRO A 207 -21.31 -3.63 7.63
CA PRO A 207 -21.84 -2.43 6.99
C PRO A 207 -20.71 -1.54 6.45
N ARG A 208 -21.08 -0.57 5.60
CA ARG A 208 -20.16 0.49 5.14
C ARG A 208 -19.61 1.30 6.31
N SER A 209 -18.39 1.80 6.16
CA SER A 209 -17.81 2.76 7.09
C SER A 209 -18.25 4.19 6.73
N ALA A 210 -17.90 5.18 7.55
CA ALA A 210 -18.18 6.59 7.27
C ALA A 210 -17.50 7.13 5.99
N GLN A 211 -16.40 6.52 5.52
CA GLN A 211 -15.78 6.87 4.23
C GLN A 211 -16.38 6.10 3.05
N GLY A 212 -17.38 5.25 3.28
CA GLY A 212 -17.98 4.36 2.29
C GLY A 212 -17.15 3.10 2.08
N HIS A 213 -15.92 3.25 1.58
CA HIS A 213 -14.94 2.17 1.48
C HIS A 213 -13.49 2.68 1.60
N PRO A 214 -12.53 1.80 1.93
CA PRO A 214 -11.11 2.14 1.96
C PRO A 214 -10.60 2.80 0.67
N VAL A 215 -9.69 3.77 0.82
CA VAL A 215 -9.03 4.45 -0.32
C VAL A 215 -8.22 3.44 -1.12
N LEU A 216 -8.39 3.44 -2.44
CA LEU A 216 -7.66 2.52 -3.33
C LEU A 216 -6.34 3.13 -3.80
N VAL A 217 -5.25 2.46 -3.46
CA VAL A 217 -3.88 2.83 -3.81
C VAL A 217 -3.29 1.80 -4.79
N GLN A 218 -2.40 2.23 -5.68
CA GLN A 218 -1.74 1.32 -6.62
C GLN A 218 -0.28 1.77 -6.88
N ALA A 219 0.60 0.85 -7.27
CA ALA A 219 2.04 1.14 -7.47
C ALA A 219 2.68 0.50 -8.73
N GLY A 220 1.88 0.00 -9.66
CA GLY A 220 2.32 -0.70 -10.87
C GLY A 220 2.74 0.23 -11.99
N GLY A 221 3.99 0.07 -12.46
CA GLY A 221 4.55 0.86 -13.56
C GLY A 221 4.24 0.35 -14.98
N SER A 222 3.80 -0.91 -15.13
CA SER A 222 3.50 -1.54 -16.44
C SER A 222 2.25 -0.95 -17.11
N SER A 223 2.03 -1.26 -18.39
CA SER A 223 0.82 -0.82 -19.10
C SER A 223 -0.45 -1.30 -18.39
N ASP A 224 -0.51 -2.58 -18.02
CA ASP A 224 -1.66 -3.17 -17.30
C ASP A 224 -1.79 -2.61 -15.88
N GLY A 225 -0.66 -2.34 -15.22
CA GLY A 225 -0.62 -1.65 -13.94
C GLY A 225 -1.23 -0.25 -14.00
N ARG A 226 -0.88 0.52 -15.03
CA ARG A 226 -1.44 1.85 -15.28
C ARG A 226 -2.92 1.79 -15.66
N GLU A 227 -3.36 0.75 -16.36
CA GLU A 227 -4.78 0.56 -16.69
C GLU A 227 -5.60 0.26 -15.44
N LEU A 228 -5.15 -0.67 -14.59
CA LEU A 228 -5.78 -0.97 -13.31
C LEU A 228 -5.84 0.28 -12.41
N ALA A 229 -4.75 1.04 -12.35
CA ALA A 229 -4.67 2.29 -11.61
C ALA A 229 -5.62 3.35 -12.16
N ALA A 230 -5.66 3.55 -13.49
CA ALA A 230 -6.56 4.49 -14.13
C ALA A 230 -8.03 4.17 -13.84
N ARG A 231 -8.39 2.89 -13.74
CA ARG A 231 -9.75 2.43 -13.48
C ARG A 231 -10.18 2.54 -12.01
N HIS A 232 -9.29 2.23 -11.07
CA HIS A 232 -9.70 2.07 -9.67
C HIS A 232 -8.99 3.00 -8.68
N ALA A 233 -7.72 3.34 -8.91
CA ALA A 233 -6.91 3.99 -7.90
C ALA A 233 -7.32 5.45 -7.69
N GLU A 234 -7.26 5.89 -6.45
CA GLU A 234 -7.44 7.27 -5.99
C GLU A 234 -6.09 7.91 -5.65
N ALA A 235 -5.10 7.08 -5.30
CA ALA A 235 -3.71 7.48 -5.19
C ALA A 235 -2.78 6.47 -5.86
N VAL A 236 -1.72 6.94 -6.50
CA VAL A 236 -0.77 6.08 -7.23
C VAL A 236 0.65 6.43 -6.84
N PHE A 237 1.35 5.46 -6.26
CA PHE A 237 2.77 5.57 -5.95
C PHE A 237 3.58 5.37 -7.24
N SER A 238 4.42 6.35 -7.58
CA SER A 238 5.29 6.28 -8.76
C SER A 238 6.76 6.19 -8.37
N ALA A 239 7.48 5.31 -9.07
CA ALA A 239 8.92 5.10 -8.93
C ALA A 239 9.74 5.85 -9.99
N SER A 240 9.20 6.89 -10.61
CA SER A 240 9.91 7.71 -11.61
C SER A 240 11.20 8.29 -11.04
N GLN A 241 12.28 8.26 -11.85
CA GLN A 241 13.63 8.66 -11.42
C GLN A 241 14.02 10.08 -11.86
N SER A 242 13.16 10.75 -12.64
CA SER A 242 13.36 12.14 -13.05
C SER A 242 12.04 12.92 -13.03
N PHE A 243 12.14 14.26 -13.01
CA PHE A 243 10.99 15.15 -13.09
C PHE A 243 10.17 14.91 -14.38
N ASP A 244 10.85 14.82 -15.53
CA ASP A 244 10.19 14.65 -16.82
C ASP A 244 9.45 13.31 -16.91
N GLU A 245 10.06 12.24 -16.39
CA GLU A 245 9.42 10.92 -16.31
C GLU A 245 8.18 10.97 -15.40
N ALA A 246 8.30 11.58 -14.21
CA ALA A 246 7.19 11.71 -13.27
C ALA A 246 6.03 12.53 -13.86
N LEU A 247 6.35 13.62 -14.55
CA LEU A 247 5.36 14.48 -15.20
C LEU A 247 4.66 13.77 -16.38
N ALA A 248 5.42 13.06 -17.21
CA ALA A 248 4.87 12.27 -18.31
C ALA A 248 3.97 11.14 -17.81
N TYR A 249 4.42 10.40 -16.79
CA TYR A 249 3.64 9.35 -16.12
C TYR A 249 2.32 9.90 -15.59
N ALA A 250 2.37 11.02 -14.84
CA ALA A 250 1.19 11.63 -14.26
C ALA A 250 0.18 12.11 -15.31
N ARG A 251 0.64 12.75 -16.39
CA ARG A 251 -0.22 13.20 -17.50
C ARG A 251 -0.91 12.03 -18.19
N GLN A 252 -0.15 10.98 -18.52
CA GLN A 252 -0.69 9.79 -19.20
C GLN A 252 -1.73 9.07 -18.32
N LEU A 253 -1.43 8.89 -17.04
CA LEU A 253 -2.32 8.20 -16.12
C LEU A 253 -3.62 8.97 -15.90
N LYS A 254 -3.54 10.30 -15.73
CA LYS A 254 -4.73 11.16 -15.63
C LYS A 254 -5.57 11.17 -16.91
N ALA A 255 -4.92 11.24 -18.08
CA ALA A 255 -5.64 11.17 -19.36
C ALA A 255 -6.39 9.84 -19.52
N ARG A 256 -5.80 8.72 -19.10
CA ARG A 256 -6.49 7.41 -19.09
C ARG A 256 -7.69 7.40 -18.14
N ALA A 257 -7.52 7.90 -16.92
CA ALA A 257 -8.63 7.99 -15.96
C ALA A 257 -9.77 8.89 -16.47
N ALA A 258 -9.43 10.00 -17.14
CA ALA A 258 -10.41 10.88 -17.78
C ALA A 258 -11.14 10.19 -18.94
N ALA A 259 -10.44 9.42 -19.77
CA ALA A 259 -11.05 8.61 -20.84
C ALA A 259 -12.00 7.53 -20.32
N LEU A 260 -11.81 7.08 -19.07
CA LEU A 260 -12.71 6.18 -18.34
C LEU A 260 -13.85 6.91 -17.61
N GLY A 261 -13.99 8.23 -17.79
CA GLY A 261 -15.07 9.03 -17.21
C GLY A 261 -14.91 9.39 -15.73
N ARG A 262 -13.72 9.20 -15.14
CA ARG A 262 -13.49 9.48 -13.70
C ARG A 262 -13.18 10.96 -13.41
N GLY A 263 -12.83 11.75 -14.44
CA GLY A 263 -12.48 13.17 -14.34
C GLY A 263 -11.01 13.44 -13.94
N ASP A 264 -10.61 14.71 -14.01
CA ASP A 264 -9.20 15.14 -13.84
C ASP A 264 -8.68 15.05 -12.40
N ASP A 265 -9.61 14.99 -11.44
CA ASP A 265 -9.35 14.88 -10.01
C ASP A 265 -9.44 13.45 -9.48
N ALA A 266 -9.71 12.47 -10.35
CA ALA A 266 -9.92 11.08 -9.98
C ALA A 266 -8.78 10.43 -9.19
N LEU A 267 -7.54 10.88 -9.42
CA LEU A 267 -6.37 10.31 -8.76
C LEU A 267 -5.27 11.32 -8.46
N ARG A 268 -4.52 11.03 -7.40
CA ARG A 268 -3.29 11.73 -7.01
C ARG A 268 -2.08 10.85 -7.34
N VAL A 269 -1.08 11.44 -7.99
CA VAL A 269 0.21 10.77 -8.22
C VAL A 269 1.18 11.19 -7.14
N LEU A 270 1.76 10.21 -6.46
CA LEU A 270 2.62 10.38 -5.30
C LEU A 270 4.02 9.83 -5.64
N PRO A 271 4.94 10.66 -6.15
CA PRO A 271 6.31 10.23 -6.42
C PRO A 271 7.03 9.85 -5.13
N GLY A 272 7.86 8.81 -5.19
CA GLY A 272 8.77 8.46 -4.10
C GLY A 272 9.78 9.57 -3.83
N LEU A 273 9.93 9.94 -2.57
CA LEU A 273 10.93 10.91 -2.10
C LEU A 273 11.75 10.27 -0.98
N THR A 274 13.07 10.21 -1.16
CA THR A 274 14.02 9.84 -0.10
C THR A 274 14.88 11.04 0.21
N THR A 275 15.00 11.40 1.49
CA THR A 275 15.76 12.56 1.92
C THR A 275 16.74 12.20 3.03
N ILE A 276 17.87 12.88 3.03
CA ILE A 276 18.81 12.94 4.14
C ILE A 276 18.94 14.42 4.46
N ILE A 277 18.51 14.80 5.66
CA ILE A 277 18.35 16.19 6.07
C ILE A 277 19.47 16.54 7.06
N GLY A 278 20.11 17.68 6.84
CA GLY A 278 21.11 18.27 7.72
C GLY A 278 20.89 19.78 7.84
N ALA A 279 21.50 20.39 8.85
CA ALA A 279 21.40 21.84 9.07
C ALA A 279 22.03 22.66 7.93
N THR A 280 23.00 22.05 7.23
CA THR A 280 23.66 22.57 6.03
C THR A 280 23.81 21.43 5.01
N GLU A 281 24.15 21.77 3.76
CA GLU A 281 24.47 20.77 2.74
C GLU A 281 25.64 19.87 3.17
N ALA A 282 26.68 20.45 3.76
CA ALA A 282 27.82 19.69 4.29
C ALA A 282 27.40 18.71 5.40
N ASP A 283 26.48 19.10 6.28
CA ASP A 283 25.91 18.21 7.30
C ASP A 283 25.08 17.07 6.67
N ALA A 284 24.26 17.38 5.65
CA ALA A 284 23.48 16.38 4.92
C ALA A 284 24.38 15.36 4.19
N ILE A 285 25.44 15.83 3.53
CA ILE A 285 26.44 14.97 2.87
C ILE A 285 27.16 14.08 3.89
N ARG A 286 27.62 14.65 5.01
CA ARG A 286 28.26 13.86 6.08
C ARG A 286 27.34 12.76 6.60
N ARG A 287 26.08 13.09 6.91
CA ARG A 287 25.07 12.10 7.37
C ARG A 287 24.79 11.02 6.32
N ARG A 288 24.79 11.38 5.03
CA ARG A 288 24.67 10.42 3.93
C ARG A 288 25.84 9.44 3.93
N ASP A 289 27.06 9.96 3.99
CA ASP A 289 28.26 9.14 3.90
C ASP A 289 28.35 8.21 5.11
N GLU A 290 28.05 8.70 6.33
CA GLU A 290 27.94 7.88 7.54
C GLU A 290 26.95 6.71 7.41
N LEU A 291 25.80 6.93 6.74
CA LEU A 291 24.82 5.87 6.49
C LEU A 291 25.27 4.87 5.41
N VAL A 292 25.89 5.37 4.33
CA VAL A 292 26.34 4.58 3.19
C VAL A 292 27.55 3.72 3.57
N ASP A 293 28.47 4.24 4.37
CA ASP A 293 29.66 3.51 4.84
C ASP A 293 29.31 2.32 5.74
N LEU A 294 28.11 2.32 6.33
CA LEU A 294 27.56 1.18 7.06
C LEU A 294 27.02 0.08 6.14
N ILE A 295 26.95 0.26 4.82
CA ILE A 295 26.47 -0.81 3.92
C ILE A 295 27.62 -1.82 3.72
N PRO A 296 27.45 -3.10 4.11
CA PRO A 296 28.48 -4.10 3.83
C PRO A 296 28.71 -4.25 2.33
N TRP A 297 29.96 -4.30 1.88
CA TRP A 297 30.30 -4.42 0.46
C TRP A 297 29.57 -5.59 -0.24
N ARG A 298 29.54 -6.75 0.44
CA ARG A 298 28.77 -7.94 0.08
C ARG A 298 27.32 -7.64 -0.32
N TYR A 299 26.64 -6.77 0.43
CA TYR A 299 25.25 -6.40 0.15
C TYR A 299 25.14 -5.73 -1.22
N SER A 300 26.00 -4.74 -1.46
CA SER A 300 26.01 -3.93 -2.68
C SER A 300 26.35 -4.77 -3.91
N VAL A 301 27.36 -5.64 -3.80
CA VAL A 301 27.75 -6.57 -4.89
C VAL A 301 26.60 -7.52 -5.23
N ASN A 302 26.00 -8.17 -4.22
CA ASN A 302 24.87 -9.09 -4.45
C ASN A 302 23.66 -8.38 -5.07
N ARG A 303 23.36 -7.16 -4.61
CA ARG A 303 22.24 -6.35 -5.15
C ARG A 303 22.49 -5.97 -6.61
N LEU A 304 23.71 -5.55 -6.95
CA LEU A 304 24.09 -5.23 -8.32
C LEU A 304 24.03 -6.48 -9.22
N ALA A 305 24.58 -7.61 -8.75
CA ALA A 305 24.56 -8.87 -9.47
C ALA A 305 23.13 -9.34 -9.78
N GLY A 306 22.24 -9.26 -8.78
CA GLY A 306 20.82 -9.57 -8.95
C GLY A 306 20.12 -8.64 -9.93
N THR A 307 20.43 -7.33 -9.91
CA THR A 307 19.89 -6.35 -10.86
C THR A 307 20.32 -6.67 -12.30
N LEU A 308 21.56 -7.13 -12.48
CA LEU A 308 22.12 -7.51 -13.78
C LEU A 308 21.79 -8.95 -14.20
N GLY A 309 21.18 -9.75 -13.32
CA GLY A 309 20.88 -11.17 -13.60
C GLY A 309 22.13 -12.05 -13.75
N ILE A 310 23.22 -11.73 -13.05
CA ILE A 310 24.47 -12.49 -13.08
C ILE A 310 24.89 -12.96 -11.68
N ALA A 311 25.82 -13.90 -11.62
CA ALA A 311 26.45 -14.31 -10.36
C ALA A 311 27.37 -13.20 -9.83
N ALA A 312 27.42 -13.02 -8.50
CA ALA A 312 28.17 -11.94 -7.85
C ALA A 312 29.68 -12.03 -8.12
N GLU A 313 30.20 -13.24 -8.27
CA GLU A 313 31.61 -13.53 -8.56
C GLU A 313 32.06 -13.04 -9.93
N ARG A 314 31.11 -12.71 -10.82
CA ARG A 314 31.40 -12.14 -12.15
C ARG A 314 31.64 -10.63 -12.11
N LEU A 315 31.33 -9.95 -11.01
CA LEU A 315 31.61 -8.53 -10.82
C LEU A 315 33.07 -8.38 -10.36
N ALA A 316 33.95 -7.98 -11.28
CA ALA A 316 35.36 -7.67 -10.97
C ALA A 316 35.47 -6.24 -10.42
N LEU A 317 35.05 -6.02 -9.17
CA LEU A 317 35.03 -4.73 -8.47
C LEU A 317 36.06 -4.66 -7.35
#